data_AF-A0A7Z9HRQ5-F1
#
_entry.id   AF-A0A7Z9HRQ5-F1
#
_cell.length_a   1.000
_cell.length_b   1.000
_cell.length_c   1.000
_cell.angle_alpha   90.00
_cell.angle_beta   90.00
_cell.angle_gamma   90.00
#
_symmetry.space_group_name_H-M   'P 1'
#
loop_
_entity.id
_entity.type
_entity.pdbx_description
1 polymer ?
#
loop_
_entity_poly.entity_id
_entity_poly.type
_entity_poly.pdbx_seq_one_letter_code
_entity_poly.pdbx_strand_id
1 'polypeptide(L)'
;MAQSIGPINNPINIWLSSKILKKVNLITIREELSREFLSNIGIPKENVSLTVCPAFLLPPSLNTNNIYSKWNINTNTPLIGLAIREWVYPNESDSSKANNDFINMITIIVDKISADLDATIIIIPTIPSDINLGEIIIRKSTNQSRVKVIGSLNTPREVVGIYGQLNLLITTNFHPLVFATSQGCSFNNASSNRPKNHRIC
;
A
#
# COMPACT_ATOMS: atom_id res chain seq x y z
N MET A 1 6.65 -0.18 18.50
CA MET A 1 6.60 -0.12 17.02
C MET A 1 6.07 1.23 16.62
N ALA A 2 6.64 1.85 15.58
CA ALA A 2 6.24 3.18 15.12
C ALA A 2 4.82 3.16 14.56
N GLN A 3 3.93 4.01 15.07
CA GLN A 3 2.52 4.06 14.67
C GLN A 3 2.15 5.42 14.06
N SER A 4 1.05 5.40 13.31
CA SER A 4 0.27 6.60 13.01
C SER A 4 -0.76 6.80 14.12
N ILE A 5 -0.86 8.01 14.67
CA ILE A 5 -1.76 8.34 15.78
C ILE A 5 -2.54 9.60 15.41
N GLY A 6 -3.87 9.47 15.43
CA GLY A 6 -4.81 10.55 15.12
C GLY A 6 -5.16 10.65 13.63
N PRO A 7 -5.92 11.68 13.24
CA PRO A 7 -6.57 12.65 14.12
C PRO A 7 -7.78 12.05 14.85
N ILE A 8 -7.92 12.37 16.15
CA ILE A 8 -9.14 12.09 16.92
C ILE A 8 -9.92 13.39 17.00
N ASN A 9 -11.16 13.39 16.52
CA ASN A 9 -11.97 14.62 16.45
C ASN A 9 -12.93 14.78 17.64
N ASN A 10 -13.24 13.70 18.38
CA ASN A 10 -14.17 13.75 19.50
C ASN A 10 -13.45 14.25 20.78
N PRO A 11 -13.90 15.36 21.41
CA PRO A 11 -13.27 15.93 22.60
C PRO A 11 -13.10 14.94 23.78
N ILE A 12 -14.08 14.04 23.98
CA ILE A 12 -14.02 13.04 25.06
C ILE A 12 -12.88 12.05 24.78
N ASN A 13 -12.76 11.60 23.53
CA ASN A 13 -11.71 10.69 23.12
C ASN A 13 -10.34 11.36 23.18
N ILE A 14 -10.24 12.64 22.85
CA ILE A 14 -9.01 13.43 23.01
C ILE A 14 -8.60 13.48 24.48
N TRP A 15 -9.53 13.81 25.38
CA TRP A 15 -9.25 13.88 26.81
C TRP A 15 -8.79 12.54 27.38
N LEU A 16 -9.49 11.45 27.04
CA LEU A 16 -9.16 10.10 27.49
C LEU A 16 -7.80 9.66 26.95
N SER A 17 -7.55 9.88 25.65
CA SER A 17 -6.28 9.55 25.00
C SER A 17 -5.13 10.33 25.64
N SER A 18 -5.29 11.64 25.87
CA SER A 18 -4.29 12.48 26.54
C SER A 18 -3.96 11.95 27.95
N LYS A 19 -4.99 11.61 28.74
CA LYS A 19 -4.81 11.07 30.10
C LYS A 19 -4.04 9.75 30.14
N ILE A 20 -4.26 8.87 29.17
CA ILE A 20 -3.58 7.57 29.09
C ILE A 20 -2.17 7.75 28.54
N LEU A 21 -2.01 8.44 27.42
CA LEU A 21 -0.73 8.60 26.72
C LEU A 21 0.31 9.37 27.56
N LYS A 22 -0.12 10.32 28.41
CA LYS A 22 0.77 11.01 29.37
C LYS A 22 1.43 10.08 30.38
N LYS A 23 0.87 8.90 30.64
CA LYS A 23 1.43 7.92 31.58
C LYS A 23 2.43 6.96 30.93
N VAL A 24 2.58 7.02 29.61
CA VAL A 24 3.46 6.13 28.85
C VAL A 24 4.88 6.71 28.82
N ASN A 25 5.89 5.87 29.08
CA ASN A 25 7.29 6.29 29.09
C ASN A 25 7.86 6.59 27.70
N LEU A 26 7.34 5.94 26.66
CA LEU A 26 7.81 6.11 25.28
C LEU A 26 6.70 5.81 24.28
N ILE A 27 6.51 6.73 23.34
CA ILE A 27 5.59 6.63 22.22
C ILE A 27 6.44 6.77 20.94
N THR A 28 6.44 5.73 20.11
CA THR A 28 7.13 5.76 18.82
C THR A 28 6.15 6.03 17.69
N ILE A 29 6.42 7.02 16.86
CA ILE A 29 5.59 7.44 15.71
C ILE A 29 6.39 7.43 14.40
N ARG A 30 5.70 7.36 13.26
CA ARG A 30 6.35 7.25 11.93
C ARG A 30 6.15 8.42 10.97
N GLU A 31 5.29 9.39 11.32
CA GLU A 31 5.14 10.61 10.54
C GLU A 31 4.92 11.84 11.42
N GLU A 32 5.22 13.00 10.83
CA GLU A 32 5.18 14.30 11.49
C GLU A 32 3.77 14.70 11.96
N LEU A 33 2.74 14.32 11.20
CA LEU A 33 1.34 14.61 11.55
C LEU A 33 0.94 13.98 12.89
N SER A 34 1.45 12.79 13.19
CA SER A 34 1.24 12.14 14.48
C SER A 34 1.94 12.90 15.60
N ARG A 35 3.12 13.48 15.34
CA ARG A 35 3.86 14.31 16.30
C ARG A 35 3.08 15.57 16.63
N GLU A 36 2.57 16.24 15.60
CA GLU A 36 1.75 17.43 15.72
C GLU A 36 0.47 17.14 16.53
N PHE A 37 -0.24 16.07 16.19
CA PHE A 37 -1.44 15.65 16.94
C PHE A 37 -1.13 15.37 18.42
N LEU A 38 -0.07 14.63 18.73
CA LEU A 38 0.34 14.36 20.12
C LEU A 38 0.71 15.63 20.88
N SER A 39 1.40 16.57 20.21
CA SER A 39 1.71 17.88 20.77
C SER A 39 0.43 18.66 21.09
N ASN A 40 -0.56 18.64 20.19
CA ASN A 40 -1.82 19.36 20.36
C ASN A 40 -2.68 18.83 21.52
N ILE A 41 -2.59 17.53 21.83
CA ILE A 41 -3.28 16.94 23.00
C ILE A 41 -2.42 16.99 24.29
N GLY A 42 -1.28 17.70 24.24
CA GLY A 42 -0.42 17.99 25.39
C GLY A 42 0.46 16.83 25.83
N ILE A 43 0.88 15.94 24.93
CA ILE A 43 1.87 14.90 25.24
C ILE A 43 3.27 15.52 25.28
N PRO A 44 4.08 15.25 26.32
CA PRO A 44 5.45 15.76 26.40
C PRO A 44 6.31 15.25 25.24
N LYS A 45 7.15 16.13 24.67
CA LYS A 45 7.96 15.80 23.49
C LYS A 45 9.02 14.74 23.80
N GLU A 46 9.54 14.74 25.01
CA GLU A 46 10.51 13.77 25.54
C GLU A 46 9.98 12.33 25.52
N ASN A 47 8.66 12.15 25.60
CA ASN A 47 8.03 10.83 25.54
C ASN A 47 7.73 10.40 24.10
N VAL A 48 8.02 11.23 23.08
CA VAL A 48 7.67 10.97 21.68
C VAL A 48 8.92 10.87 20.82
N SER A 49 9.14 9.71 20.22
CA SER A 49 10.23 9.47 19.27
C SER A 49 9.68 9.29 17.87
N LEU A 50 10.11 10.15 16.94
CA LEU A 50 9.92 9.94 15.51
C LEU A 50 10.93 8.92 15.01
N THR A 51 10.47 7.87 14.35
CA THR A 51 11.31 6.80 13.82
C THR A 51 10.73 6.24 12.52
N VAL A 52 11.47 5.40 11.81
CA VAL A 52 11.02 4.80 10.56
C VAL A 52 10.00 3.69 10.80
N CYS A 53 9.20 3.38 9.78
CA CYS A 53 8.30 2.23 9.83
C CYS A 53 9.11 0.92 10.03
N PRO A 54 8.82 0.08 11.03
CA PRO A 54 9.54 -1.18 11.25
C PRO A 54 9.50 -2.13 10.05
N ALA A 55 8.52 -1.98 9.16
CA ALA A 55 8.41 -2.72 7.91
C ALA A 55 9.64 -2.55 7.00
N PHE A 56 10.41 -1.47 7.12
CA PHE A 56 11.69 -1.29 6.40
C PHE A 56 12.74 -2.34 6.78
N LEU A 57 12.64 -2.96 7.97
CA LEU A 57 13.58 -3.94 8.47
C LEU A 57 13.21 -5.39 8.08
N LEU A 58 12.11 -5.59 7.36
CA LEU A 58 11.68 -6.94 6.97
C LEU A 58 12.59 -7.48 5.86
N PRO A 59 13.26 -8.62 6.06
CA PRO A 59 14.09 -9.21 5.03
C PRO A 59 13.20 -9.84 3.93
N PRO A 60 13.58 -9.72 2.66
CA PRO A 60 12.91 -10.44 1.57
C PRO A 60 13.12 -11.95 1.70
N SER A 61 12.16 -12.72 1.23
CA SER A 61 12.43 -14.12 0.88
C SER A 61 13.36 -14.15 -0.33
N LEU A 62 14.43 -14.95 -0.25
CA LEU A 62 15.39 -15.12 -1.34
C LEU A 62 14.86 -15.99 -2.50
N ASN A 63 13.79 -16.76 -2.28
CA ASN A 63 13.23 -17.64 -3.29
C ASN A 63 11.73 -17.39 -3.44
N THR A 64 11.38 -16.59 -4.45
CA THR A 64 9.99 -16.31 -4.87
C THR A 64 9.54 -17.20 -6.03
N ASN A 65 10.42 -18.02 -6.61
CA ASN A 65 10.13 -18.85 -7.78
C ASN A 65 8.99 -19.84 -7.52
N ASN A 66 8.90 -20.39 -6.30
CA ASN A 66 7.79 -21.27 -5.92
C ASN A 66 6.44 -20.54 -5.97
N ILE A 67 6.41 -19.25 -5.64
CA ILE A 67 5.19 -18.43 -5.68
C ILE A 67 4.82 -18.15 -7.13
N TYR A 68 5.77 -17.72 -7.94
CA TYR A 68 5.51 -17.44 -9.36
C TYR A 68 5.05 -18.69 -10.11
N SER A 69 5.67 -19.83 -9.84
CA SER A 69 5.25 -21.12 -10.42
C SER A 69 3.85 -21.51 -9.94
N LYS A 70 3.55 -21.36 -8.64
CA LYS A 70 2.23 -21.67 -8.07
C LYS A 70 1.10 -20.87 -8.71
N TRP A 71 1.36 -19.61 -9.05
CA TRP A 71 0.37 -18.69 -9.61
C TRP A 71 0.49 -18.48 -11.12
N ASN A 72 1.30 -19.29 -11.81
CA ASN A 72 1.56 -19.19 -13.26
C ASN A 72 1.93 -17.76 -13.71
N ILE A 73 2.84 -17.13 -12.96
CA ILE A 73 3.35 -15.78 -13.24
C ILE A 73 4.57 -15.91 -14.15
N ASN A 74 4.50 -15.27 -15.32
CA ASN A 74 5.64 -15.16 -16.22
C ASN A 74 6.58 -14.06 -15.70
N THR A 75 7.82 -14.44 -15.41
CA THR A 75 8.88 -13.53 -14.94
C THR A 75 9.92 -13.20 -16.01
N ASN A 76 9.72 -13.67 -17.25
CA ASN A 76 10.61 -13.38 -18.39
C ASN A 76 10.28 -12.03 -19.06
N THR A 77 9.19 -11.40 -18.65
CA THR A 77 8.73 -10.08 -19.09
C THR A 77 8.81 -9.10 -17.92
N PRO A 78 8.77 -7.77 -18.18
CA PRO A 78 8.72 -6.80 -17.09
C PRO A 78 7.56 -7.09 -16.14
N LEU A 79 7.84 -7.11 -14.84
CA LEU A 79 6.89 -7.45 -13.79
C LEU A 79 6.38 -6.19 -13.10
N ILE A 80 5.07 -5.94 -13.19
CA ILE A 80 4.45 -4.72 -12.66
C ILE A 80 3.46 -5.11 -11.57
N GLY A 81 3.68 -4.56 -10.37
CA GLY A 81 2.84 -4.80 -9.20
C GLY A 81 1.66 -3.84 -9.16
N LEU A 82 0.49 -4.38 -8.83
CA LEU A 82 -0.71 -3.62 -8.53
C LEU A 82 -1.20 -3.98 -7.12
N ALA A 83 -1.05 -3.05 -6.19
CA ALA A 83 -1.51 -3.20 -4.81
C ALA A 83 -2.56 -2.12 -4.50
N ILE A 84 -3.78 -2.38 -4.91
CA ILE A 84 -4.90 -1.42 -4.83
C ILE A 84 -5.97 -1.93 -3.88
N ARG A 85 -6.77 -1.00 -3.40
CA ARG A 85 -7.89 -1.24 -2.52
C ARG A 85 -9.09 -0.47 -3.01
N GLU A 86 -10.26 -1.08 -2.89
CA GLU A 86 -11.54 -0.40 -3.11
C GLU A 86 -11.62 0.81 -2.17
N TRP A 87 -11.96 1.96 -2.73
CA TRP A 87 -12.04 3.19 -1.96
C TRP A 87 -13.43 3.32 -1.35
N VAL A 88 -13.50 3.72 -0.09
CA VAL A 88 -14.78 4.10 0.51
C VAL A 88 -15.04 5.55 0.13
N TYR A 89 -16.15 5.80 -0.55
CA TYR A 89 -16.56 7.13 -0.99
C TYR A 89 -17.63 7.70 -0.03
N PRO A 90 -17.27 8.23 1.14
CA PRO A 90 -18.24 8.64 2.17
C PRO A 90 -19.08 9.87 1.79
N ASN A 91 -18.61 10.66 0.83
CA ASN A 91 -19.26 11.90 0.39
C ASN A 91 -19.94 11.77 -0.99
N GLU A 92 -19.93 10.58 -1.59
CA GLU A 92 -20.56 10.35 -2.89
C GLU A 92 -21.99 9.85 -2.70
N SER A 93 -22.91 10.38 -3.50
CA SER A 93 -24.32 9.95 -3.50
C SER A 93 -24.49 8.54 -4.08
N ASP A 94 -23.58 8.11 -4.95
CA ASP A 94 -23.54 6.77 -5.54
C ASP A 94 -22.13 6.18 -5.46
N SER A 95 -21.84 5.57 -4.30
CA SER A 95 -20.57 4.90 -4.04
C SER A 95 -20.31 3.71 -4.98
N SER A 96 -21.37 3.06 -5.48
CA SER A 96 -21.27 1.94 -6.41
C SER A 96 -20.76 2.40 -7.78
N LYS A 97 -21.27 3.53 -8.27
CA LYS A 97 -20.76 4.14 -9.51
C LYS A 97 -19.30 4.57 -9.37
N ALA A 98 -18.95 5.25 -8.28
CA ALA A 98 -17.58 5.69 -8.03
C ALA A 98 -16.58 4.50 -7.98
N ASN A 99 -16.95 3.40 -7.33
CA ASN A 99 -16.16 2.17 -7.33
C ASN A 99 -16.02 1.56 -8.74
N ASN A 100 -17.10 1.53 -9.52
CA ASN A 100 -17.05 1.04 -10.90
C ASN A 100 -16.15 1.90 -11.80
N ASP A 101 -16.21 3.23 -11.67
CA ASP A 101 -15.36 4.15 -12.41
C ASP A 101 -13.88 3.96 -12.05
N PHE A 102 -13.57 3.77 -10.76
CA PHE A 102 -12.22 3.41 -10.31
C PHE A 102 -11.74 2.09 -10.92
N ILE A 103 -12.55 1.03 -10.86
CA ILE A 103 -12.22 -0.26 -11.46
C ILE A 103 -11.97 -0.13 -12.96
N ASN A 104 -12.81 0.61 -13.67
CA ASN A 104 -12.67 0.83 -15.11
C ASN A 104 -11.37 1.59 -15.43
N MET A 105 -11.06 2.65 -14.68
CA MET A 105 -9.80 3.40 -14.82
C MET A 105 -8.58 2.50 -14.63
N ILE A 106 -8.56 1.72 -13.54
CA ILE A 106 -7.48 0.78 -13.26
C ILE A 106 -7.36 -0.26 -14.37
N THR A 107 -8.47 -0.81 -14.86
CA THR A 107 -8.47 -1.80 -15.95
C THR A 107 -7.84 -1.22 -17.21
N ILE A 108 -8.18 0.02 -17.59
CA ILE A 108 -7.59 0.72 -18.73
C ILE A 108 -6.08 0.89 -18.54
N ILE A 109 -5.64 1.28 -17.35
CA ILE A 109 -4.21 1.45 -17.03
C ILE A 109 -3.48 0.11 -17.15
N VAL A 110 -4.03 -0.96 -16.58
CA VAL A 110 -3.49 -2.32 -16.63
C VAL A 110 -3.36 -2.83 -18.07
N ASP A 111 -4.41 -2.65 -18.88
CA ASP A 111 -4.41 -3.06 -20.29
C ASP A 111 -3.38 -2.28 -21.09
N LYS A 112 -3.32 -0.96 -20.90
CA LYS A 112 -2.37 -0.11 -21.62
C LYS A 112 -0.92 -0.43 -21.25
N ILE A 113 -0.63 -0.56 -19.95
CA ILE A 113 0.73 -0.87 -19.48
C ILE A 113 1.16 -2.26 -19.93
N SER A 114 0.28 -3.26 -19.84
CA SER A 114 0.60 -4.63 -20.28
C SER A 114 0.87 -4.71 -21.78
N ALA A 115 0.15 -3.94 -22.60
CA ALA A 115 0.36 -3.86 -24.04
C ALA A 115 1.62 -3.08 -24.40
N ASP A 116 1.76 -1.84 -23.89
CA ASP A 116 2.83 -0.92 -24.27
C ASP A 116 4.23 -1.42 -23.82
N LEU A 117 4.29 -2.14 -22.70
CA LEU A 117 5.55 -2.63 -22.12
C LEU A 117 5.76 -4.15 -22.26
N ASP A 118 4.87 -4.85 -22.95
CA ASP A 118 4.85 -6.32 -23.02
C ASP A 118 4.92 -6.98 -21.61
N ALA A 119 4.35 -6.30 -20.61
CA ALA A 119 4.56 -6.60 -19.19
C ALA A 119 3.57 -7.64 -18.64
N THR A 120 3.99 -8.35 -17.59
CA THR A 120 3.10 -9.13 -16.72
C THR A 120 2.68 -8.30 -15.52
N ILE A 121 1.37 -8.17 -15.32
CA ILE A 121 0.78 -7.43 -14.21
C ILE A 121 0.43 -8.42 -13.10
N ILE A 122 0.95 -8.20 -11.90
CA ILE A 122 0.63 -8.98 -10.71
C ILE A 122 -0.12 -8.15 -9.68
N ILE A 123 -1.34 -8.57 -9.37
CA ILE A 123 -2.17 -7.99 -8.33
C ILE A 123 -1.77 -8.65 -7.00
N ILE A 124 -1.26 -7.83 -6.08
CA ILE A 124 -0.73 -8.26 -4.79
C ILE A 124 -1.70 -7.80 -3.70
N PRO A 125 -2.58 -8.68 -3.20
CA PRO A 125 -3.56 -8.30 -2.19
C PRO A 125 -2.87 -7.98 -0.86
N THR A 126 -3.31 -6.89 -0.22
CA THR A 126 -2.88 -6.53 1.14
C THR A 126 -3.81 -7.11 2.20
N ILE A 127 -5.07 -7.36 1.82
CA ILE A 127 -6.07 -8.05 2.61
C ILE A 127 -6.88 -9.01 1.72
N PRO A 128 -7.60 -10.00 2.29
CA PRO A 128 -8.32 -10.98 1.49
C PRO A 128 -9.34 -10.40 0.49
N SER A 129 -10.01 -9.28 0.83
CA SER A 129 -10.98 -8.65 -0.08
C SER A 129 -10.36 -8.06 -1.35
N ASP A 130 -9.07 -7.75 -1.34
CA ASP A 130 -8.36 -7.22 -2.52
C ASP A 130 -8.28 -8.26 -3.65
N ILE A 131 -8.40 -9.56 -3.33
CA ILE A 131 -8.44 -10.64 -4.31
C ILE A 131 -9.67 -10.50 -5.20
N ASN A 132 -10.86 -10.26 -4.61
CA ASN A 132 -12.11 -10.10 -5.37
C ASN A 132 -12.02 -8.93 -6.36
N LEU A 133 -11.44 -7.81 -5.91
CA LEU A 133 -11.19 -6.65 -6.77
C LEU A 133 -10.26 -7.01 -7.93
N GLY A 134 -9.19 -7.75 -7.64
CA GLY A 134 -8.26 -8.23 -8.66
C GLY A 134 -8.92 -9.17 -9.69
N GLU A 135 -9.79 -10.07 -9.25
CA GLU A 135 -10.55 -10.94 -10.15
C GLU A 135 -11.51 -10.15 -11.05
N ILE A 136 -12.15 -9.09 -10.53
CA ILE A 136 -13.00 -8.21 -11.34
C ILE A 136 -12.18 -7.52 -12.43
N ILE A 137 -10.98 -7.03 -12.10
CA ILE A 137 -10.06 -6.40 -13.06
C ILE A 137 -9.62 -7.40 -14.12
N ILE A 138 -9.25 -8.63 -13.74
CA ILE A 138 -8.91 -9.69 -14.71
C ILE A 138 -10.08 -9.92 -15.67
N ARG A 139 -11.31 -10.05 -15.17
CA ARG A 139 -12.48 -10.32 -16.03
C ARG A 139 -12.78 -9.18 -17.01
N LYS A 140 -12.52 -7.92 -16.61
CA LYS A 140 -12.72 -6.74 -17.46
C LYS A 140 -11.56 -6.45 -18.40
N SER A 141 -10.36 -6.93 -18.08
CA SER A 141 -9.15 -6.73 -18.87
C SER A 141 -9.25 -7.40 -20.23
N THR A 142 -8.78 -6.72 -21.27
CA THR A 142 -8.60 -7.27 -22.62
C THR A 142 -7.37 -8.19 -22.72
N ASN A 143 -6.44 -8.10 -21.77
CA ASN A 143 -5.18 -8.83 -21.72
C ASN A 143 -5.12 -9.86 -20.57
N GLN A 144 -6.18 -10.66 -20.40
CA GLN A 144 -6.35 -11.58 -19.25
C GLN A 144 -5.16 -12.54 -19.02
N SER A 145 -4.45 -12.94 -20.08
CA SER A 145 -3.28 -13.83 -19.96
C SER A 145 -2.11 -13.17 -19.22
N ARG A 146 -2.01 -11.84 -19.25
CA ARG A 146 -0.92 -11.03 -18.65
C ARG A 146 -1.25 -10.49 -17.27
N VAL A 147 -2.49 -10.57 -16.82
CA VAL A 147 -2.92 -10.08 -15.51
C VAL A 147 -3.13 -11.27 -14.58
N LYS A 148 -2.42 -11.31 -13.45
CA LYS A 148 -2.48 -12.38 -12.45
C LYS A 148 -2.81 -11.81 -11.08
N VAL A 149 -3.56 -12.57 -10.27
CA VAL A 149 -3.79 -12.25 -8.86
C VAL A 149 -3.07 -13.29 -8.02
N ILE A 150 -2.25 -12.83 -7.08
CA ILE A 150 -1.59 -13.71 -6.10
C ILE A 150 -2.58 -13.95 -4.95
N GLY A 151 -2.77 -15.20 -4.53
CA GLY A 151 -3.64 -15.52 -3.39
C GLY A 151 -3.06 -15.18 -2.01
N SER A 152 -3.87 -15.33 -0.96
CA SER A 152 -3.64 -14.86 0.41
C SER A 152 -2.65 -15.66 1.27
N LEU A 153 -1.91 -16.61 0.70
CA LEU A 153 -1.10 -17.57 1.45
C LEU A 153 0.37 -17.16 1.64
N ASN A 154 0.73 -15.91 1.39
CA ASN A 154 2.13 -15.47 1.46
C ASN A 154 2.48 -14.90 2.83
N THR A 155 3.64 -15.29 3.35
CA THR A 155 4.26 -14.69 4.53
C THR A 155 4.74 -13.26 4.22
N PRO A 156 4.92 -12.38 5.23
CA PRO A 156 5.44 -11.03 5.01
C PRO A 156 6.78 -11.00 4.27
N ARG A 157 7.67 -11.97 4.50
CA ARG A 157 8.97 -12.06 3.81
C ARG A 157 8.80 -12.40 2.33
N GLU A 158 7.90 -13.32 2.02
CA GLU A 158 7.55 -13.67 0.63
C GLU A 158 6.95 -12.47 -0.09
N VAL A 159 6.05 -11.73 0.56
CA VAL A 159 5.47 -10.49 0.03
C VAL A 159 6.56 -9.45 -0.28
N VAL A 160 7.49 -9.20 0.66
CA VAL A 160 8.64 -8.30 0.43
C VAL A 160 9.52 -8.80 -0.71
N GLY A 161 9.76 -10.11 -0.80
CA GLY A 161 10.50 -10.72 -1.90
C GLY A 161 9.84 -10.46 -3.26
N ILE A 162 8.51 -10.57 -3.34
CA ILE A 162 7.76 -10.25 -4.57
C ILE A 162 7.95 -8.77 -4.94
N TYR A 163 7.78 -7.85 -3.99
CA TYR A 163 7.98 -6.41 -4.23
C TYR A 163 9.40 -6.08 -4.70
N GLY A 164 10.41 -6.82 -4.25
CA GLY A 164 11.80 -6.64 -4.67
C GLY A 164 12.14 -7.14 -6.08
N GLN A 165 11.23 -7.86 -6.73
CA GLN A 165 11.39 -8.32 -8.12
C GLN A 165 10.57 -7.49 -9.11
N LEU A 166 9.83 -6.48 -8.64
CA LEU A 166 9.02 -5.62 -9.50
C LEU A 166 9.90 -4.62 -10.25
N ASN A 167 9.52 -4.32 -11.49
CA ASN A 167 10.05 -3.20 -12.25
C ASN A 167 9.30 -1.90 -11.95
N LEU A 168 8.00 -2.00 -11.63
CA LEU A 168 7.14 -0.88 -11.29
C LEU A 168 6.08 -1.32 -10.29
N LEU A 169 5.79 -0.49 -9.28
CA LEU A 169 4.63 -0.63 -8.41
C LEU A 169 3.63 0.51 -8.61
N ILE A 170 2.35 0.13 -8.78
CA ILE A 170 1.19 1.00 -8.69
C ILE A 170 0.41 0.61 -7.43
N THR A 171 0.25 1.55 -6.50
CA THR A 171 -0.43 1.26 -5.23
C THR A 171 -1.20 2.45 -4.69
N THR A 172 -2.29 2.17 -3.97
CA THR A 172 -3.01 3.13 -3.12
C THR A 172 -2.74 2.90 -1.63
N ASN A 173 -1.96 1.88 -1.27
CA ASN A 173 -1.71 1.46 0.10
C ASN A 173 -0.26 1.78 0.52
N PHE A 174 -0.10 2.19 1.77
CA PHE A 174 1.20 2.60 2.31
C PHE A 174 2.20 1.43 2.49
N HIS A 175 1.77 0.25 2.93
CA HIS A 175 2.69 -0.86 3.19
C HIS A 175 3.35 -1.44 1.91
N PRO A 176 2.62 -1.68 0.81
CA PRO A 176 3.23 -2.00 -0.49
C PRO A 176 4.33 -1.03 -0.90
N LEU A 177 4.09 0.27 -0.72
CA LEU A 177 5.05 1.32 -1.00
C LEU A 177 6.33 1.17 -0.15
N VAL A 178 6.18 0.98 1.17
CA VAL A 178 7.32 0.73 2.07
C VAL A 178 8.11 -0.52 1.66
N PHE A 179 7.42 -1.62 1.32
CA PHE A 179 8.07 -2.86 0.90
C PHE A 179 8.83 -2.69 -0.41
N ALA A 180 8.24 -2.06 -1.44
CA ALA A 180 8.93 -1.79 -2.69
C ALA A 180 10.15 -0.87 -2.48
N THR A 181 10.00 0.16 -1.65
CA THR A 181 11.08 1.13 -1.39
C THR A 181 12.24 0.48 -0.63
N SER A 182 11.96 -0.40 0.34
CA SER A 182 13.02 -1.11 1.07
C SER A 182 13.84 -2.04 0.18
N GLN A 183 13.33 -2.40 -1.00
CA GLN A 183 14.01 -3.24 -1.99
C GLN A 183 14.60 -2.44 -3.17
N GLY A 184 14.48 -1.11 -3.19
CA GLY A 184 14.97 -0.28 -4.29
C GLY A 184 14.11 -0.33 -5.57
N CYS A 185 12.86 -0.78 -5.50
CA CYS A 185 11.94 -0.78 -6.63
C CYS A 185 11.40 0.63 -6.91
N SER A 186 11.28 1.01 -8.19
CA SER A 186 10.64 2.26 -8.62
C SER A 186 9.10 2.17 -8.49
N PHE A 187 8.42 3.26 -8.10
CA PHE A 187 6.97 3.25 -7.87
C PHE A 187 6.30 4.60 -8.23
N ASN A 188 5.00 4.55 -8.57
CA ASN A 188 4.12 5.72 -8.72
C ASN A 188 2.97 5.63 -7.71
N ASN A 189 2.79 6.65 -6.86
CA ASN A 189 1.71 6.72 -5.89
C ASN A 189 0.57 7.63 -6.39
N ALA A 190 -0.61 7.06 -6.63
CA ALA A 190 -1.77 7.80 -7.17
C ALA A 190 -2.65 8.47 -6.10
N SER A 191 -2.35 8.28 -4.80
CA SER A 191 -3.15 8.84 -3.71
C SER A 191 -2.52 10.10 -3.11
N SER A 192 -2.53 11.22 -3.84
CA SER A 192 -2.16 12.53 -3.29
C SER A 192 -2.57 13.68 -4.22
N ASN A 193 -3.68 14.35 -3.91
CA ASN A 193 -4.04 15.62 -4.52
C ASN A 193 -3.33 16.77 -3.78
N ARG A 194 -2.00 16.88 -3.93
CA ARG A 194 -1.18 18.10 -3.65
C ARG A 194 0.12 18.05 -4.47
N PRO A 195 0.57 19.16 -5.08
CA PRO A 195 1.82 19.19 -5.83
C PRO A 195 2.98 19.35 -4.84
N LYS A 196 3.95 18.43 -4.85
CA LYS A 196 5.27 18.67 -4.28
C LYS A 196 6.37 18.05 -5.14
N ASN A 197 7.07 18.93 -5.84
CA ASN A 197 8.45 18.73 -6.27
C ASN A 197 9.31 18.24 -5.10
N HIS A 198 9.91 17.07 -5.21
CA HIS A 198 11.38 16.91 -5.19
C HIS A 198 11.80 15.46 -5.34
N ARG A 199 12.88 15.31 -6.11
CA ARG A 199 13.69 14.10 -6.24
C ARG A 199 14.21 13.67 -4.87
N ILE A 200 14.29 12.37 -4.63
CA ILE A 200 15.19 11.80 -3.62
C ILE A 200 15.94 10.66 -4.31
N CYS A 201 17.20 10.96 -4.64
CA CYS A 201 18.29 9.99 -4.61
C CYS A 201 18.76 9.87 -3.16
#